data_AF-A0A1A8CJM5-F1
#
_entry.id   AF-A0A1A8CJM5-F1
#
_cell.length_a   1.000
_cell.length_b   1.000
_cell.length_c   1.000
_cell.angle_alpha   90.00
_cell.angle_beta   90.00
_cell.angle_gamma   90.00
#
_symmetry.space_group_name_H-M   'P 1'
#
loop_
_entity.id
_entity.type
_entity.pdbx_description
1 polymer ?
#
loop_
_entity_poly.entity_id
_entity_poly.type
_entity_poly.pdbx_seq_one_letter_code
_entity_poly.pdbx_strand_id
1 'polypeptide(L)' 'FADDTTLIGLISDGDESAYRGEVERLASWCRNNNLVLNEQKTVEMTIGFRRTPAPMPGITLTPDFTCELLSLPWAHHHP' A
#
# COMPACT_ATOMS: atom_id res chain seq x y z
N PHE A 1 16.32 -3.13 -13.27
CA PHE A 1 16.08 -2.38 -12.03
C PHE A 1 14.85 -1.52 -12.26
N ALA A 2 13.84 -1.62 -11.42
CA ALA A 2 12.71 -0.70 -11.38
C ALA A 2 12.99 0.27 -10.24
N ASP A 3 13.07 1.57 -10.55
CA ASP A 3 13.32 2.62 -9.55
C ASP A 3 12.02 3.00 -8.84
N ASP A 4 10.92 2.96 -9.59
CA ASP A 4 9.56 3.23 -9.12
C ASP A 4 8.66 2.02 -9.37
N THR A 5 7.70 1.80 -8.47
CA THR A 5 6.66 0.78 -8.63
C THR A 5 5.31 1.41 -8.31
N THR A 6 4.35 1.26 -9.22
CA THR A 6 2.97 1.73 -9.03
C THR A 6 2.05 0.52 -8.90
N LEU A 7 1.17 0.56 -7.90
CA LEU A 7 0.17 -0.46 -7.65
C LEU A 7 -1.22 0.18 -7.62
N ILE A 8 -2.18 -0.45 -8.28
CA ILE A 8 -3.54 0.08 -8.45
C ILE A 8 -4.51 -1.02 -8.05
N GLY A 9 -5.44 -0.69 -7.15
CA GLY A 9 -6.55 -1.56 -6.78
C GLY A 9 -7.86 -0.80 -6.83
N LEU A 10 -8.93 -1.48 -7.26
CA LEU A 10 -10.26 -0.90 -7.24
C LEU A 10 -10.82 -0.95 -5.82
N ILE A 11 -11.28 0.18 -5.31
CA ILE A 11 -12.04 0.27 -4.05
C ILE A 11 -13.52 0.44 -4.43
N SER A 12 -14.36 -0.52 -4.06
CA SER A 12 -15.80 -0.52 -4.39
C SER A 12 -16.63 -0.50 -3.13
N ASP A 13 -17.54 0.47 -2.99
CA ASP A 13 -18.42 0.60 -1.81
C ASP A 13 -17.69 0.61 -0.45
N GLY A 14 -16.42 1.06 -0.45
CA GLY A 14 -15.56 1.07 0.74
C GLY A 14 -14.82 -0.25 1.01
N ASP A 15 -15.03 -1.28 0.18
CA ASP A 15 -14.23 -2.49 0.19
C ASP A 15 -12.92 -2.28 -0.59
N GLU A 16 -11.81 -2.27 0.13
CA GLU A 16 -10.45 -2.15 -0.38
C GLU A 16 -9.72 -3.49 -0.50
N SER A 17 -10.40 -4.63 -0.28
CA SER A 17 -9.78 -5.96 -0.28
C SER A 17 -8.97 -6.27 -1.55
N ALA A 18 -9.46 -5.83 -2.72
CA ALA A 18 -8.74 -5.97 -3.97
C ALA A 18 -7.42 -5.18 -3.99
N TYR A 19 -7.40 -3.96 -3.46
CA TYR A 19 -6.18 -3.17 -3.31
C TYR A 19 -5.21 -3.84 -2.34
N ARG A 20 -5.71 -4.26 -1.17
CA ARG A 20 -4.90 -4.94 -0.15
C ARG A 20 -4.26 -6.23 -0.67
N GLY A 21 -4.99 -7.04 -1.44
CA GLY A 21 -4.45 -8.26 -2.05
C GLY A 21 -3.30 -8.00 -3.02
N GLU A 22 -3.37 -6.95 -3.83
CA GLU A 22 -2.25 -6.56 -4.69
C GLU A 22 -1.05 -6.08 -3.88
N VAL A 23 -1.27 -5.29 -2.82
CA VAL A 23 -0.21 -4.84 -1.91
C VAL A 23 0.52 -6.02 -1.26
N GLU A 24 -0.21 -7.01 -0.74
CA GLU A 24 0.37 -8.24 -0.18
C GLU A 24 1.20 -9.01 -1.21
N ARG A 25 0.70 -9.09 -2.44
CA ARG A 25 1.39 -9.76 -3.55
C ARG A 25 2.69 -9.05 -3.92
N LEU A 26 2.70 -7.72 -3.97
CA LEU A 26 3.90 -6.93 -4.18
C LEU A 26 4.90 -7.12 -3.04
N ALA A 27 4.46 -7.05 -1.79
CA ALA A 27 5.32 -7.27 -0.63
C ALA A 27 5.95 -8.68 -0.65
N SER A 28 5.18 -9.70 -1.03
CA SER A 28 5.72 -11.06 -1.20
C SER A 28 6.72 -11.14 -2.36
N TRP A 29 6.48 -10.43 -3.45
CA TRP A 29 7.42 -10.40 -4.58
C TRP A 29 8.72 -9.70 -4.19
N CYS A 30 8.65 -8.53 -3.53
CA CYS A 30 9.82 -7.82 -3.02
C CYS A 30 10.67 -8.72 -2.12
N ARG A 31 10.03 -9.46 -1.20
CA ARG A 31 10.70 -10.43 -0.33
C ARG A 31 11.47 -11.48 -1.13
N ASN A 32 10.82 -12.09 -2.11
CA ASN A 32 11.42 -13.16 -2.91
C ASN A 32 12.56 -12.67 -3.82
N ASN A 33 12.66 -11.35 -4.04
CA ASN A 33 13.65 -10.73 -4.91
C ASN A 33 14.64 -9.84 -4.14
N ASN A 34 14.67 -9.89 -2.81
CA ASN A 34 15.55 -9.06 -1.96
C ASN A 34 15.42 -7.55 -2.21
N LEU A 35 14.21 -7.09 -2.51
CA LEU A 35 13.90 -5.67 -2.67
C LEU A 35 13.30 -5.13 -1.39
N VAL A 36 13.74 -3.93 -1.01
CA VAL A 36 13.22 -3.19 0.15
C VAL A 36 12.46 -1.98 -0.36
N LEU A 37 11.20 -1.85 0.06
CA LEU A 37 10.38 -0.67 -0.23
C LEU A 37 10.77 0.47 0.71
N ASN A 38 10.84 1.69 0.19
CA ASN A 38 11.12 2.87 0.99
C ASN A 38 9.81 3.49 1.47
N GLU A 39 9.46 3.26 2.74
CA GLU A 39 8.24 3.77 3.36
C GLU A 39 8.14 5.30 3.30
N GLN A 40 9.25 6.00 3.50
CA GLN A 40 9.28 7.48 3.51
C GLN A 40 9.03 8.08 2.13
N LYS A 41 9.23 7.29 1.06
CA LYS A 41 8.98 7.71 -0.32
C LYS A 41 7.70 7.12 -0.90
N THR A 42 7.06 6.18 -0.21
CA THR A 42 5.86 5.53 -0.72
C THR A 42 4.67 6.46 -0.51
N VAL A 43 3.93 6.75 -1.59
CA VAL A 43 2.73 7.58 -1.57
C VAL A 43 1.53 6.74 -1.99
N GLU A 44 0.49 6.78 -1.17
CA GLU A 44 -0.81 6.19 -1.48
C GLU A 44 -1.78 7.26 -1.99
N MET A 45 -2.58 6.94 -3.01
CA MET A 45 -3.53 7.86 -3.63
C MET A 45 -4.85 7.16 -3.96
N THR A 46 -5.96 7.68 -3.44
CA THR A 46 -7.33 7.24 -3.76
C THR A 46 -8.02 8.27 -4.63
N ILE A 47 -8.48 7.83 -5.80
CA ILE A 47 -9.15 8.67 -6.79
C ILE A 47 -10.64 8.33 -6.76
N GLY A 48 -11.46 9.26 -6.29
CA GLY A 48 -12.92 9.12 -6.27
C GLY A 48 -13.57 9.58 -7.58
N PHE A 49 -14.38 8.73 -8.22
CA PHE A 49 -15.15 9.07 -9.43
C PHE A 49 -16.59 9.52 -9.13
N ARG A 50 -16.89 9.91 -7.88
CA ARG A 50 -18.24 10.27 -7.44
C ARG A 50 -18.65 11.61 -8.05
N ARG A 51 -19.87 11.68 -8.61
CA ARG A 51 -20.46 12.91 -9.17
C ARG A 51 -20.78 13.96 -8.11
N THR A 52 -21.03 13.52 -6.88
CA THR A 52 -21.23 14.38 -5.70
C THR A 52 -20.01 14.27 -4.82
N PRO A 53 -19.36 15.39 -4.44
CA PRO A 53 -18.25 15.39 -3.49
C PRO A 53 -18.81 15.08 -2.10
N ALA A 54 -18.92 13.79 -1.76
CA ALA A 54 -18.93 13.39 -0.37
C ALA A 54 -17.54 13.69 0.22
N PRO A 55 -17.42 14.00 1.52
CA PRO A 55 -16.12 14.05 2.17
C PRO A 55 -15.40 12.74 1.87
N MET A 56 -14.35 12.80 1.05
CA MET A 56 -13.44 11.67 0.95
C MET A 56 -12.84 11.55 2.34
N PRO A 57 -12.95 10.38 3.01
CA PRO A 57 -12.13 10.15 4.18
C PRO A 57 -10.71 10.45 3.74
N GLY A 58 -10.07 11.45 4.36
CA GLY A 58 -8.69 11.75 4.06
C GLY A 58 -7.91 10.45 4.24
N ILE A 59 -7.15 10.08 3.22
CA ILE A 59 -6.23 8.94 3.33
C ILE A 59 -5.21 9.35 4.37
N THR A 60 -5.41 8.85 5.57
CA THR A 60 -4.33 8.75 6.52
C THR A 60 -3.57 7.53 6.07
N LEU A 61 -2.26 7.64 5.80
CA LEU A 61 -1.39 6.47 5.82
C LEU A 61 -1.59 5.87 7.20
N THR A 62 -2.52 4.92 7.30
CA THR A 62 -2.89 4.42 8.62
C THR A 62 -1.66 3.72 9.15
N PRO A 63 -1.32 3.96 10.43
CA PRO A 63 -0.30 3.18 11.10
C PRO A 63 -0.54 1.68 10.92
N ASP A 64 -1.75 1.24 10.60
CA ASP A 64 -2.11 -0.15 10.27
C ASP A 64 -1.43 -0.70 9.02
N PHE A 65 -1.30 0.06 7.92
CA PHE A 65 -0.54 -0.41 6.75
C PHE A 65 0.96 -0.47 7.04
N THR A 66 1.49 0.54 7.74
CA THR A 66 2.88 0.48 8.21
C THR A 66 3.07 -0.62 9.24
N CYS A 67 2.12 -0.85 10.15
CA CYS A 67 2.19 -1.91 11.16
C CYS A 67 2.05 -3.27 10.51
N GLU A 68 1.24 -3.47 9.47
CA GLU A 68 1.20 -4.73 8.74
C GLU A 68 2.52 -5.00 8.04
N LEU A 69 3.07 -4.02 7.33
CA LEU A 69 4.38 -4.16 6.69
C LEU A 69 5.50 -4.37 7.72
N LEU A 70 5.49 -3.64 8.84
CA LEU A 70 6.44 -3.75 9.96
C LEU A 70 6.26 -5.04 10.77
N SER A 71 5.03 -5.56 10.87
CA SER A 71 4.71 -6.85 11.50
C SER A 71 5.13 -8.04 10.64
N LEU A 72 5.48 -7.81 9.37
CA LEU A 72 6.11 -8.86 8.59
C LEU A 72 7.50 -9.13 9.22
N PRO A 73 7.85 -10.40 9.48
CA PRO A 73 9.05 -10.78 10.26
C PRO A 73 10.39 -10.19 9.78
N TRP A 74 10.44 -9.68 8.55
CA TRP A 74 11.63 -9.15 7.90
C TRP A 74 11.78 -7.62 8.01
N ALA A 75 10.71 -6.89 8.37
CA ALA A 75 10.78 -5.43 8.46
C ALA A 75 11.54 -4.93 9.70
N HIS A 76 11.73 -5.79 10.71
CA HIS A 76 12.59 -5.52 11.86
C HIS A 76 14.08 -5.83 11.63
N HIS A 77 14.47 -6.28 10.44
CA HIS A 77 15.87 -6.56 10.11
C HIS A 77 16.51 -5.39 9.36
N HIS A 78 16.93 -4.36 10.10
CA HIS A 78 18.00 -3.47 9.67
C HIS A 78 18.97 -3.21 10.83
N PRO A 79 20.30 -3.25 10.61
CA PRO A 79 21.29 -2.64 11.51
C PRO A 79 21.26 -1.11 11.43
#